data_AF-A0A013WCZ8-F1
#
_entry.id   AF-A0A013WCZ8-F1
#
_cell.length_a   1.000
_cell.length_b   1.000
_cell.length_c   1.000
_cell.angle_alpha   90.00
_cell.angle_beta   90.00
_cell.angle_gamma   90.00
#
_symmetry.space_group_name_H-M   'P 1'
#
loop_
_entity.id
_entity.type
_entity.pdbx_description
1 polymer ?
#
loop_
_entity_poly.entity_id
_entity_poly.type
_entity_poly.pdbx_seq_one_letter_code
_entity_poly.pdbx_strand_id
1 'polypeptide(L)'
;MVAKCTVERLMRAMGLAGVRRGKKTVTTVSNPNTPCPLDKVNRAFRVSRPNALWVVDFTYVHTWTGFVYVAFVIDAFARRIVGWKVSTSATANFVLDALEQAIHARRPGPDDGLIHHSDRGVQYLAMNYTQRLAEAKLVPSVGSVGDSYDNALAETINGLYKAEVIWRQRSWPSVSAVEMATLRWVDWYNNHRLFGPIGHIPPAEAEDNYYAALENLDMAA
;
A
#
# COMPACT_ATOMS: atom_id res chain seq x y z
N MET A 1 -1.14 -19.67 22.76
CA MET A 1 -0.78 -19.89 21.34
C MET A 1 -1.60 -21.09 20.84
N VAL A 2 -2.48 -20.91 19.84
CA VAL A 2 -3.28 -22.02 19.28
C VAL A 2 -2.47 -22.71 18.18
N ALA A 3 -2.42 -24.04 18.19
CA ALA A 3 -1.69 -24.80 17.19
C ALA A 3 -2.32 -24.64 15.79
N LYS A 4 -1.47 -24.57 14.75
CA LYS A 4 -1.88 -24.43 13.34
C LYS A 4 -2.90 -25.49 12.91
N CYS A 5 -2.73 -26.73 13.37
CA CYS A 5 -3.65 -27.83 13.11
C CYS A 5 -5.05 -27.60 13.70
N THR A 6 -5.16 -26.91 14.84
CA THR A 6 -6.44 -26.54 15.45
C THR A 6 -7.18 -25.51 14.60
N VAL A 7 -6.47 -24.49 14.11
CA VAL A 7 -7.04 -23.49 13.20
C VAL A 7 -7.50 -24.13 11.89
N GLU A 8 -6.66 -24.96 11.26
CA GLU A 8 -7.00 -25.65 10.01
C GLU A 8 -8.20 -26.60 10.16
N ARG A 9 -8.31 -27.30 11.30
CA ARG A 9 -9.46 -28.16 11.60
C ARG A 9 -10.75 -27.37 11.74
N LEU A 10 -10.71 -26.25 12.47
CA LEU A 10 -11.87 -25.36 12.64
C LEU A 10 -12.28 -24.72 11.31
N MET A 11 -11.31 -24.26 10.51
CA MET A 11 -11.57 -23.75 9.17
C MET A 11 -12.28 -24.78 8.30
N ARG A 12 -11.82 -26.04 8.27
CA ARG A 12 -12.51 -27.12 7.54
C ARG A 12 -13.92 -27.36 8.05
N ALA A 13 -14.12 -27.40 9.38
CA ALA A 13 -15.43 -27.61 9.98
C ALA A 13 -16.43 -26.50 9.62
N MET A 14 -15.94 -25.27 9.40
CA MET A 14 -16.75 -24.11 9.03
C MET A 14 -16.82 -23.88 7.50
N GLY A 15 -16.25 -24.78 6.69
CA GLY A 15 -16.19 -24.62 5.23
C GLY A 15 -15.32 -23.45 4.75
N LEU A 16 -14.42 -22.94 5.60
CA LEU A 16 -13.53 -21.82 5.32
C LEU A 16 -12.21 -22.30 4.70
N ALA A 17 -11.73 -21.58 3.68
CA ALA A 17 -10.44 -21.82 3.06
C ALA A 17 -9.61 -20.53 2.99
N GLY A 18 -8.32 -20.64 3.27
CA GLY A 18 -7.38 -19.53 3.10
C GLY A 18 -7.17 -19.19 1.62
N VAL A 19 -7.03 -17.90 1.31
CA VAL A 19 -6.74 -17.44 -0.06
C VAL A 19 -5.31 -17.83 -0.44
N ARG A 20 -5.14 -18.48 -1.59
CA ARG A 20 -3.83 -18.84 -2.15
C ARG A 20 -3.44 -17.84 -3.22
N ARG A 21 -2.21 -17.32 -3.15
CA ARG A 21 -1.66 -16.42 -4.20
C ARG A 21 -1.31 -17.23 -5.45
N GLY A 22 -1.63 -16.70 -6.63
CA GLY A 22 -1.16 -17.20 -7.92
C GLY A 22 0.33 -16.96 -8.15
N LYS A 23 0.85 -17.46 -9.28
CA LYS A 23 2.27 -17.34 -9.68
C LYS A 23 2.66 -15.86 -9.90
N LYS A 24 3.85 -15.44 -9.44
CA LYS A 24 4.40 -14.09 -9.71
C LYS A 24 4.65 -13.92 -11.22
N THR A 25 4.16 -12.84 -11.80
CA THR A 25 4.51 -12.37 -13.15
C THR A 25 5.41 -11.15 -13.00
N VAL A 26 6.58 -11.15 -13.66
CA VAL A 26 7.52 -10.03 -13.66
C VAL A 26 7.02 -8.98 -14.66
N THR A 27 6.81 -7.74 -14.24
CA THR A 27 6.09 -6.73 -15.05
C THR A 27 6.88 -5.47 -15.41
N THR A 28 8.14 -5.33 -14.98
CA THR A 28 8.87 -4.07 -15.22
C THR A 28 10.37 -4.30 -15.43
N VAL A 29 10.92 -3.71 -16.51
CA VAL A 29 12.37 -3.56 -16.73
C VAL A 29 12.68 -2.07 -16.61
N SER A 30 13.46 -1.69 -15.60
CA SER A 30 13.80 -0.30 -15.25
C SER A 30 14.85 0.32 -16.18
N ASN A 31 14.71 1.61 -16.50
CA ASN A 31 15.65 2.39 -17.33
C ASN A 31 16.76 3.04 -16.45
N PRO A 32 18.07 2.89 -16.74
CA PRO A 32 19.16 3.33 -15.86
C PRO A 32 19.46 4.85 -15.80
N ASN A 33 18.98 5.66 -16.73
CA ASN A 33 19.58 6.99 -17.03
C ASN A 33 18.89 8.23 -16.42
N THR A 34 18.01 8.10 -15.42
CA THR A 34 17.31 9.26 -14.81
C THR A 34 17.93 9.64 -13.46
N PRO A 35 18.27 10.92 -13.19
CA PRO A 35 18.70 11.37 -11.87
C PRO A 35 17.63 11.03 -10.82
N CYS A 36 18.00 10.28 -9.78
CA CYS A 36 17.06 9.72 -8.80
C CYS A 36 17.49 9.99 -7.36
N PRO A 37 16.53 10.13 -6.42
CA PRO A 37 16.80 10.08 -4.99
C PRO A 37 17.49 8.77 -4.57
N LEU A 38 18.31 8.83 -3.53
CA LEU A 38 18.96 7.66 -2.93
C LEU A 38 17.93 6.76 -2.24
N ASP A 39 18.14 5.43 -2.26
CA ASP A 39 17.37 4.49 -1.45
C ASP A 39 17.67 4.72 0.03
N LYS A 40 16.63 5.07 0.79
CA LYS A 40 16.73 5.32 2.24
C LYS A 40 16.07 4.21 3.05
N VAL A 41 15.34 3.29 2.42
CA VAL A 41 14.58 2.25 3.10
C VAL A 41 15.46 1.04 3.38
N ASN A 42 16.45 0.72 2.53
CA ASN A 42 17.38 -0.40 2.72
C ASN A 42 16.66 -1.70 3.17
N ARG A 43 15.45 -1.93 2.64
CA ARG A 43 14.56 -3.06 2.96
C ARG A 43 14.05 -3.13 4.43
N ALA A 44 14.26 -2.09 5.22
CA ALA A 44 13.74 -1.96 6.58
C ALA A 44 12.35 -1.31 6.59
N PHE A 45 11.31 -2.09 6.23
CA PHE A 45 9.92 -1.60 6.26
C PHE A 45 9.30 -1.57 7.67
N ARG A 46 10.09 -1.77 8.72
CA ARG A 46 9.62 -1.73 10.11
C ARG A 46 9.90 -0.34 10.67
N VAL A 47 8.85 0.46 10.75
CA VAL A 47 8.91 1.80 11.35
C VAL A 47 8.24 1.83 12.72
N SER A 48 8.68 2.73 13.58
CA SER A 48 8.24 2.81 14.98
C SER A 48 6.97 3.64 15.20
N ARG A 49 6.55 4.44 14.20
CA ARG A 49 5.37 5.29 14.29
C ARG A 49 4.61 5.37 12.97
N PRO A 50 3.29 5.66 13.01
CA PRO A 50 2.52 6.06 11.84
C PRO A 50 3.16 7.27 11.14
N ASN A 51 2.97 7.35 9.82
CA ASN A 51 3.48 8.42 8.96
C ASN A 51 5.00 8.64 9.05
N ALA A 52 5.78 7.60 9.36
CA ALA A 52 7.23 7.62 9.20
C ALA A 52 7.68 7.22 7.79
N LEU A 53 6.97 6.26 7.19
CA LEU A 53 7.26 5.73 5.85
C LEU A 53 5.96 5.40 5.13
N TRP A 54 5.73 6.08 4.02
CA TRP A 54 4.74 5.67 3.03
C TRP A 54 5.42 4.96 1.88
N VAL A 55 4.85 3.85 1.46
CA VAL A 55 5.31 3.06 0.32
C VAL A 55 4.21 3.10 -0.74
N VAL A 56 4.59 3.36 -1.99
CA VAL A 56 3.67 3.43 -3.13
C VAL A 56 4.00 2.42 -4.20
N ASP A 57 2.95 1.86 -4.79
CA ASP A 57 3.03 1.06 -6.00
C ASP A 57 1.66 1.06 -6.69
N PHE A 58 1.65 0.69 -7.96
CA PHE A 58 0.41 0.44 -8.68
C PHE A 58 0.45 -0.90 -9.40
N THR A 59 -0.74 -1.41 -9.70
CA THR A 59 -0.89 -2.67 -10.43
C THR A 59 -2.00 -2.55 -11.46
N TYR A 60 -2.02 -3.44 -12.44
CA TYR A 60 -3.08 -3.47 -13.45
C TYR A 60 -4.08 -4.61 -13.21
N VAL A 61 -5.32 -4.38 -13.66
CA VAL A 61 -6.48 -5.26 -13.53
C VAL A 61 -7.15 -5.37 -14.89
N HIS A 62 -7.37 -6.60 -15.38
CA HIS A 62 -8.07 -6.82 -16.63
C HIS A 62 -9.58 -6.59 -16.50
N THR A 63 -10.15 -5.89 -17.47
CA THR A 63 -11.59 -5.63 -17.63
C THR A 63 -12.05 -6.08 -19.02
N TRP A 64 -13.36 -6.08 -19.28
CA TRP A 64 -13.89 -6.46 -20.60
C TRP A 64 -13.40 -5.56 -21.74
N THR A 65 -13.08 -4.31 -21.44
CA THR A 65 -12.66 -3.29 -22.43
C THR A 65 -11.14 -3.09 -22.46
N GLY A 66 -10.36 -3.91 -21.77
CA GLY A 66 -8.90 -3.79 -21.69
C GLY A 66 -8.38 -4.02 -20.28
N PHE A 67 -7.74 -2.99 -19.71
CA PHE A 67 -7.26 -3.02 -18.33
C PHE A 67 -7.38 -1.64 -17.69
N VAL A 68 -7.38 -1.64 -16.36
CA VAL A 68 -7.28 -0.44 -15.52
C VAL A 68 -6.08 -0.57 -14.60
N TYR A 69 -5.60 0.55 -14.11
CA TYR A 69 -4.54 0.65 -13.11
C TYR A 69 -5.14 0.98 -11.76
N VAL A 70 -4.56 0.40 -10.71
CA VAL A 70 -4.93 0.63 -9.31
C VAL A 70 -3.66 0.97 -8.54
N ALA A 71 -3.59 2.18 -7.99
CA ALA A 71 -2.48 2.66 -7.18
C ALA A 71 -2.84 2.60 -5.71
N PHE A 72 -1.85 2.32 -4.86
CA PHE A 72 -1.99 2.36 -3.40
C PHE A 72 -0.86 3.18 -2.78
N VAL A 73 -1.21 3.93 -1.74
CA VAL A 73 -0.29 4.56 -0.79
C VAL A 73 -0.48 3.87 0.55
N ILE A 74 0.59 3.29 1.07
CA ILE A 74 0.54 2.40 2.23
C ILE A 74 1.46 2.94 3.31
N ASP A 75 0.91 3.17 4.51
CA ASP A 75 1.71 3.46 5.70
C ASP A 75 2.36 2.18 6.22
N ALA A 76 3.70 2.15 6.27
CA ALA A 76 4.45 0.97 6.63
C ALA A 76 4.29 0.53 8.10
N PHE A 77 3.84 1.42 8.99
CA PHE A 77 3.72 1.14 10.43
C PHE A 77 2.77 -0.03 10.71
N ALA A 78 1.50 0.14 10.36
CA ALA A 78 0.45 -0.87 10.52
C ALA A 78 0.04 -1.51 9.18
N ARG A 79 0.73 -1.15 8.08
CA ARG A 79 0.39 -1.50 6.69
C ARG A 79 -0.98 -0.96 6.27
N ARG A 80 -1.42 0.16 6.84
CA ARG A 80 -2.72 0.79 6.53
C ARG A 80 -2.65 1.42 5.14
N ILE A 81 -3.69 1.23 4.33
CA ILE A 81 -3.82 1.91 3.05
C ILE A 81 -4.37 3.30 3.32
N VAL A 82 -3.58 4.32 3.02
CA VAL A 82 -3.88 5.73 3.34
C VAL A 82 -4.35 6.52 2.12
N GLY A 83 -4.09 6.01 0.92
CA GLY A 83 -4.59 6.55 -0.33
C GLY A 83 -4.64 5.47 -1.41
N TRP A 84 -5.53 5.62 -2.39
CA TRP A 84 -5.66 4.73 -3.52
C TRP A 84 -6.38 5.41 -4.69
N LYS A 85 -6.16 4.92 -5.91
CA LYS A 85 -6.86 5.42 -7.09
C LYS A 85 -7.05 4.31 -8.11
N VAL A 86 -8.14 4.36 -8.87
CA VAL A 86 -8.33 3.57 -10.09
C VAL A 86 -8.34 4.50 -11.31
N SER A 87 -7.67 4.10 -12.39
CA SER A 87 -7.60 4.87 -13.63
C SER A 87 -7.48 3.97 -14.86
N THR A 88 -7.95 4.45 -16.00
CA THR A 88 -7.73 3.80 -17.31
C THR A 88 -6.35 4.08 -17.90
N SER A 89 -5.55 4.96 -17.27
CA SER A 89 -4.22 5.35 -17.78
C SER A 89 -3.21 5.54 -16.65
N ALA A 90 -2.02 4.96 -16.82
CA ALA A 90 -0.90 5.05 -15.87
C ALA A 90 -0.10 6.36 -16.07
N THR A 91 -0.75 7.50 -15.89
CA THR A 91 -0.12 8.82 -15.95
C THR A 91 0.45 9.24 -14.59
N ALA A 92 1.31 10.27 -14.57
CA ALA A 92 1.78 10.86 -13.32
C ALA A 92 0.61 11.41 -12.46
N ASN A 93 -0.41 12.00 -13.10
CA ASN A 93 -1.60 12.51 -12.40
C ASN A 93 -2.37 11.39 -11.68
N PHE A 94 -2.41 10.19 -12.24
CA PHE A 94 -3.08 9.06 -11.61
C PHE A 94 -2.44 8.66 -10.27
N VAL A 95 -1.11 8.57 -10.21
CA VAL A 95 -0.41 8.28 -8.94
C VAL A 95 -0.43 9.48 -8.00
N LEU A 96 -0.48 10.70 -8.55
CA LEU A 96 -0.62 11.94 -7.80
C LEU A 96 -1.98 12.00 -7.08
N ASP A 97 -3.08 11.62 -7.74
CA ASP A 97 -4.41 11.59 -7.11
C ASP A 97 -4.45 10.68 -5.87
N ALA A 98 -3.79 9.51 -5.93
CA ALA A 98 -3.68 8.62 -4.78
C ALA A 98 -2.84 9.24 -3.65
N LEU A 99 -1.78 9.96 -3.98
CA LEU A 99 -0.96 10.71 -3.04
C LEU A 99 -1.74 11.87 -2.40
N GLU A 100 -2.50 12.65 -3.17
CA GLU A 100 -3.34 13.73 -2.64
C GLU A 100 -4.37 13.21 -1.66
N GLN A 101 -4.99 12.05 -1.95
CA GLN A 101 -5.91 11.43 -1.01
C GLN A 101 -5.21 11.12 0.33
N ALA A 102 -4.00 10.56 0.29
CA ALA A 102 -3.21 10.26 1.49
C ALA A 102 -2.82 11.53 2.25
N ILE A 103 -2.32 12.56 1.56
CA ILE A 103 -1.95 13.84 2.17
C ILE A 103 -3.18 14.50 2.81
N HIS A 104 -4.31 14.50 2.13
CA HIS A 104 -5.55 15.10 2.66
C HIS A 104 -6.05 14.37 3.91
N ALA A 105 -5.99 13.03 3.91
CA ALA A 105 -6.44 12.21 5.02
C ALA A 105 -5.50 12.32 6.24
N ARG A 106 -4.19 12.46 6.01
CA ARG A 106 -3.17 12.37 7.08
C ARG A 106 -2.61 13.70 7.55
N ARG A 107 -2.64 14.71 6.68
CA ARG A 107 -2.11 16.07 6.93
C ARG A 107 -0.71 16.03 7.57
N PRO A 108 0.27 15.37 6.93
CA PRO A 108 1.61 15.25 7.49
C PRO A 108 2.22 16.64 7.75
N GLY A 109 2.83 16.78 8.93
CA GLY A 109 3.49 17.99 9.37
C GLY A 109 4.86 18.21 8.72
N PRO A 110 5.37 19.46 8.72
CA PRO A 110 6.70 19.79 8.22
C PRO A 110 7.84 19.00 8.86
N ASP A 111 7.71 18.75 10.16
CA ASP A 111 8.75 18.17 11.01
C ASP A 111 8.56 16.65 11.19
N ASP A 112 7.54 16.08 10.56
CA ASP A 112 7.25 14.65 10.62
C ASP A 112 8.30 13.82 9.90
N GLY A 113 9.12 14.41 9.02
CA GLY A 113 10.16 13.68 8.28
C GLY A 113 9.65 12.44 7.55
N LEU A 114 8.38 12.45 7.10
CA LEU A 114 7.72 11.33 6.45
C LEU A 114 8.45 10.99 5.15
N ILE A 115 8.97 9.76 5.09
CA ILE A 115 9.62 9.23 3.89
C ILE A 115 8.55 8.73 2.93
N HIS A 116 8.59 9.20 1.69
CA HIS A 116 7.76 8.70 0.59
C HIS A 116 8.60 7.84 -0.34
N HIS A 117 8.39 6.52 -0.30
CA HIS A 117 9.16 5.55 -1.05
C HIS A 117 8.39 4.95 -2.23
N SER A 118 8.95 5.05 -3.43
CA SER A 118 8.41 4.43 -4.64
C SER A 118 9.44 3.54 -5.33
N ASP A 119 8.97 2.67 -6.23
CA ASP A 119 9.85 2.08 -7.23
C ASP A 119 10.31 3.15 -8.25
N ARG A 120 11.15 2.73 -9.21
CA ARG A 120 11.67 3.59 -10.29
C ARG A 120 10.67 3.80 -11.43
N GLY A 121 9.38 3.66 -11.19
CA GLY A 121 8.35 3.94 -12.19
C GLY A 121 8.46 5.37 -12.73
N VAL A 122 8.40 5.52 -14.06
CA VAL A 122 8.52 6.84 -14.72
C VAL A 122 7.48 7.85 -14.23
N GLN A 123 6.34 7.36 -13.74
CA GLN A 123 5.26 8.15 -13.17
C GLN A 123 5.68 8.84 -11.85
N TYR A 124 6.45 8.14 -11.00
CA TYR A 124 6.92 8.67 -9.72
C TYR A 124 8.12 9.61 -9.85
N LEU A 125 8.82 9.56 -10.98
CA LEU A 125 9.93 10.47 -11.32
C LEU A 125 9.47 11.72 -12.09
N ALA A 126 8.19 11.83 -12.43
CA ALA A 126 7.66 12.97 -13.14
C ALA A 126 7.80 14.28 -12.33
N MET A 127 8.08 15.38 -13.01
CA MET A 127 8.36 16.68 -12.38
C MET A 127 7.21 17.18 -11.48
N ASN A 128 5.96 17.01 -11.92
CA ASN A 128 4.79 17.38 -11.12
C ASN A 128 4.68 16.55 -9.84
N TYR A 129 5.04 15.27 -9.89
CA TYR A 129 5.01 14.38 -8.74
C TYR A 129 6.09 14.76 -7.72
N THR A 130 7.33 14.94 -8.19
CA THR A 130 8.46 15.32 -7.32
C THR A 130 8.29 16.71 -6.73
N GLN A 131 7.76 17.67 -7.50
CA GLN A 131 7.40 19.00 -6.99
C GLN A 131 6.35 18.89 -5.88
N ARG A 132 5.30 18.09 -6.09
CA ARG A 132 4.24 17.97 -5.08
C ARG A 132 4.74 17.33 -3.78
N LEU A 133 5.63 16.34 -3.86
CA LEU A 133 6.30 15.79 -2.68
C LEU A 133 7.05 16.87 -1.88
N ALA A 134 7.77 17.75 -2.58
CA ALA A 134 8.49 18.87 -1.95
C ALA A 134 7.52 19.88 -1.30
N GLU A 135 6.42 20.24 -1.97
CA GLU A 135 5.38 21.12 -1.42
C GLU A 135 4.71 20.53 -0.18
N ALA A 136 4.51 19.21 -0.17
CA ALA A 136 3.99 18.46 0.98
C ALA A 136 5.05 18.19 2.06
N LYS A 137 6.30 18.63 1.86
CA LYS A 137 7.45 18.40 2.75
C LYS A 137 7.74 16.92 3.03
N LEU A 138 7.39 16.06 2.08
CA LEU A 138 7.68 14.63 2.13
C LEU A 138 9.11 14.39 1.66
N VAL A 139 9.81 13.47 2.32
CA VAL A 139 11.19 13.12 1.97
C VAL A 139 11.16 12.04 0.89
N PRO A 140 11.48 12.34 -0.38
CA PRO A 140 11.45 11.33 -1.43
C PRO A 140 12.55 10.29 -1.22
N SER A 141 12.21 9.02 -1.44
CA SER A 141 13.12 7.89 -1.52
C SER A 141 12.72 7.01 -2.70
N VAL A 142 13.70 6.49 -3.44
CA VAL A 142 13.45 5.61 -4.59
C VAL A 142 14.39 4.41 -4.48
N GLY A 143 13.88 3.20 -4.78
CA GLY A 143 14.67 1.97 -4.79
C GLY A 143 15.91 2.03 -5.68
N SER A 144 16.87 1.13 -5.46
CA SER A 144 18.09 0.97 -6.25
C SER A 144 17.81 0.34 -7.64
N VAL A 145 18.74 0.45 -8.60
CA VAL A 145 18.57 -0.17 -9.94
C VAL A 145 18.64 -1.69 -9.81
N GLY A 146 17.62 -2.41 -10.32
CA GLY A 146 17.70 -3.86 -10.50
C GLY A 146 17.38 -4.69 -9.25
N ASP A 147 16.80 -4.08 -8.21
CA ASP A 147 16.46 -4.77 -6.96
C ASP A 147 14.94 -4.83 -6.75
N SER A 148 14.36 -6.01 -7.01
CA SER A 148 12.91 -6.24 -6.85
C SER A 148 12.45 -6.24 -5.38
N TYR A 149 13.37 -6.12 -4.42
CA TYR A 149 13.03 -6.18 -2.99
C TYR A 149 12.73 -4.80 -2.37
N ASP A 150 13.04 -3.72 -3.07
CA ASP A 150 12.95 -2.36 -2.51
C ASP A 150 11.50 -1.89 -2.33
N ASN A 151 10.54 -2.52 -3.03
CA ASN A 151 9.10 -2.24 -2.88
C ASN A 151 8.28 -3.44 -2.36
N ALA A 152 8.92 -4.38 -1.66
CA ALA A 152 8.29 -5.65 -1.26
C ALA A 152 7.01 -5.50 -0.40
N LEU A 153 6.91 -4.42 0.38
CA LEU A 153 5.70 -4.11 1.15
C LEU A 153 4.52 -3.84 0.22
N ALA A 154 4.67 -2.96 -0.76
CA ALA A 154 3.59 -2.63 -1.67
C ALA A 154 3.28 -3.79 -2.62
N GLU A 155 4.29 -4.53 -3.10
CA GLU A 155 4.07 -5.78 -3.85
C GLU A 155 3.22 -6.78 -3.08
N THR A 156 3.41 -6.87 -1.76
CA THR A 156 2.64 -7.77 -0.89
C THR A 156 1.18 -7.36 -0.85
N ILE A 157 0.88 -6.07 -0.74
CA ILE A 157 -0.49 -5.55 -0.73
C ILE A 157 -1.14 -5.70 -2.11
N ASN A 158 -0.42 -5.40 -3.19
CA ASN A 158 -0.85 -5.64 -4.56
C ASN A 158 -1.21 -7.11 -4.80
N GLY A 159 -0.39 -8.04 -4.28
CA GLY A 159 -0.65 -9.46 -4.34
C GLY A 159 -1.89 -9.91 -3.55
N LEU A 160 -2.13 -9.32 -2.37
CA LEU A 160 -3.35 -9.58 -1.58
C LEU A 160 -4.59 -9.06 -2.31
N TYR A 161 -4.56 -7.80 -2.75
CA TYR A 161 -5.63 -7.18 -3.51
C TYR A 161 -6.03 -8.02 -4.72
N LYS A 162 -5.03 -8.46 -5.51
CA LYS A 162 -5.29 -9.32 -6.66
C LYS A 162 -5.91 -10.66 -6.27
N ALA A 163 -5.40 -11.32 -5.24
CA ALA A 163 -5.88 -12.64 -4.85
C ALA A 163 -7.28 -12.63 -4.20
N GLU A 164 -7.62 -11.55 -3.52
CA GLU A 164 -8.83 -11.47 -2.70
C GLU A 164 -9.99 -10.77 -3.39
N VAL A 165 -9.68 -9.87 -4.32
CA VAL A 165 -10.67 -9.10 -5.07
C VAL A 165 -10.66 -9.57 -6.51
N ILE A 166 -9.53 -9.34 -7.19
CA ILE A 166 -9.48 -9.40 -8.65
C ILE A 166 -9.65 -10.81 -9.18
N TRP A 167 -8.93 -11.79 -8.63
CA TRP A 167 -8.95 -13.19 -9.07
C TRP A 167 -10.14 -13.99 -8.53
N ARG A 168 -10.89 -13.43 -7.57
CA ARG A 168 -12.15 -14.05 -7.11
C ARG A 168 -13.28 -13.85 -8.10
N GLN A 169 -13.22 -12.78 -8.89
CA GLN A 169 -14.12 -12.60 -10.04
C GLN A 169 -13.47 -13.10 -11.31
N ARG A 170 -14.27 -13.80 -12.14
CA ARG A 170 -13.81 -14.30 -13.44
C ARG A 170 -13.49 -13.16 -14.42
N SER A 171 -14.21 -12.06 -14.33
CA SER A 171 -14.00 -10.88 -15.18
C SER A 171 -14.65 -9.63 -14.58
N TRP A 172 -14.15 -8.45 -14.98
CA TRP A 172 -14.61 -7.15 -14.50
C TRP A 172 -15.31 -6.36 -15.61
N PRO A 173 -16.56 -5.91 -15.40
CA PRO A 173 -17.37 -5.32 -16.48
C PRO A 173 -17.01 -3.87 -16.81
N SER A 174 -16.51 -3.10 -15.84
CA SER A 174 -16.22 -1.68 -16.02
C SER A 174 -15.19 -1.16 -15.03
N VAL A 175 -14.66 0.03 -15.31
CA VAL A 175 -13.77 0.77 -14.39
C VAL A 175 -14.46 1.01 -13.05
N SER A 176 -15.72 1.47 -13.07
CA SER A 176 -16.51 1.76 -11.86
C SER A 176 -16.75 0.50 -11.02
N ALA A 177 -16.88 -0.67 -11.65
CA ALA A 177 -17.00 -1.94 -10.91
C ALA A 177 -15.71 -2.27 -10.14
N VAL A 178 -14.54 -2.07 -10.78
CA VAL A 178 -13.24 -2.23 -10.13
C VAL A 178 -13.09 -1.21 -9.01
N GLU A 179 -13.35 0.08 -9.27
CA GLU A 179 -13.26 1.16 -8.29
C GLU A 179 -14.12 0.90 -7.04
N MET A 180 -15.37 0.50 -7.24
CA MET A 180 -16.28 0.16 -6.15
C MET A 180 -15.80 -1.06 -5.35
N ALA A 181 -15.21 -2.06 -6.01
CA ALA A 181 -14.64 -3.20 -5.31
C ALA A 181 -13.35 -2.85 -4.55
N THR A 182 -12.49 -1.99 -5.13
CA THR A 182 -11.31 -1.44 -4.45
C THR A 182 -11.72 -0.69 -3.20
N LEU A 183 -12.70 0.22 -3.29
CA LEU A 183 -13.22 0.98 -2.14
C LEU A 183 -13.62 0.05 -0.99
N ARG A 184 -14.49 -0.94 -1.27
CA ARG A 184 -14.95 -1.90 -0.26
C ARG A 184 -13.82 -2.73 0.32
N TRP A 185 -12.87 -3.15 -0.51
CA TRP A 185 -11.75 -3.95 -0.04
C TRP A 185 -10.78 -3.13 0.80
N VAL A 186 -10.51 -1.86 0.44
CA VAL A 186 -9.67 -0.96 1.23
C VAL A 186 -10.29 -0.69 2.60
N ASP A 187 -11.59 -0.41 2.66
CA ASP A 187 -12.32 -0.25 3.92
C ASP A 187 -12.21 -1.51 4.80
N TRP A 188 -12.54 -2.68 4.24
CA TRP A 188 -12.42 -3.94 4.97
C TRP A 188 -10.97 -4.24 5.39
N TYR A 189 -10.00 -3.98 4.51
CA TYR A 189 -8.58 -4.19 4.78
C TYR A 189 -8.09 -3.30 5.92
N ASN A 190 -8.51 -2.05 5.98
CA ASN A 190 -8.06 -1.13 7.04
C ASN A 190 -8.76 -1.40 8.38
N ASN A 191 -10.06 -1.73 8.34
CA ASN A 191 -10.92 -1.73 9.53
C ASN A 191 -11.22 -3.12 10.09
N HIS A 192 -10.97 -4.20 9.33
CA HIS A 192 -11.38 -5.55 9.73
C HIS A 192 -10.31 -6.64 9.53
N ARG A 193 -9.33 -6.42 8.65
CA ARG A 193 -8.29 -7.43 8.39
C ARG A 193 -7.34 -7.55 9.57
N LEU A 194 -7.24 -8.76 10.12
CA LEU A 194 -6.30 -9.03 11.20
C LEU A 194 -4.89 -9.32 10.66
N PHE A 195 -3.89 -8.68 11.26
CA PHE A 195 -2.48 -8.93 10.95
C PHE A 195 -1.72 -9.47 12.16
N GLY A 196 -1.13 -10.65 12.01
CA GLY A 196 -0.32 -11.27 13.05
C GLY A 196 0.80 -10.38 13.60
N PRO A 197 1.61 -9.70 12.76
CA PRO A 197 2.72 -8.86 13.21
C PRO A 197 2.34 -7.66 14.08
N ILE A 198 1.10 -7.18 14.00
CA ILE A 198 0.59 -6.06 14.80
C ILE A 198 -0.32 -6.53 15.94
N GLY A 199 -0.31 -7.83 16.28
CA GLY A 199 -1.07 -8.36 17.42
C GLY A 199 -2.44 -8.94 17.06
N HIS A 200 -2.68 -9.27 15.79
CA HIS A 200 -3.97 -9.81 15.31
C HIS A 200 -5.14 -8.82 15.43
N ILE A 201 -4.85 -7.53 15.24
CA ILE A 201 -5.84 -6.44 15.16
C ILE A 201 -5.83 -5.82 13.75
N PRO A 202 -6.86 -5.02 13.39
CA PRO A 202 -6.88 -4.25 12.16
C PRO A 202 -5.80 -3.16 12.08
N PRO A 203 -5.34 -2.78 10.86
CA PRO A 203 -4.41 -1.67 10.66
C PRO A 203 -4.86 -0.36 11.29
N ALA A 204 -6.16 -0.02 11.19
CA ALA A 204 -6.70 1.19 11.79
C ALA A 204 -6.59 1.15 13.33
N GLU A 205 -6.99 0.03 13.95
CA GLU A 205 -6.93 -0.14 15.41
C GLU A 205 -5.49 -0.08 15.94
N ALA A 206 -4.53 -0.69 15.24
CA ALA A 206 -3.12 -0.63 15.65
C ALA A 206 -2.56 0.80 15.65
N GLU A 207 -3.03 1.63 14.74
CA GLU A 207 -2.67 3.04 14.67
C GLU A 207 -3.38 3.87 15.73
N ASP A 208 -4.68 3.64 15.95
CA ASP A 208 -5.44 4.33 17.01
C ASP A 208 -4.83 4.03 18.39
N ASN A 209 -4.40 2.78 18.62
CA ASN A 209 -3.67 2.37 19.83
C ASN A 209 -2.34 3.11 20.00
N TYR A 210 -1.62 3.41 18.91
CA TYR A 210 -0.39 4.19 18.96
C TYR A 210 -0.67 5.63 19.43
N TYR A 211 -1.67 6.29 18.83
CA TYR A 211 -2.00 7.67 19.19
C TYR A 211 -2.57 7.78 20.60
N ALA A 212 -3.41 6.84 21.02
CA ALA A 212 -3.90 6.78 22.41
C ALA A 212 -2.75 6.59 23.41
N ALA A 213 -1.73 5.78 23.08
CA ALA A 213 -0.56 5.62 23.95
C ALA A 213 0.27 6.91 24.04
N LEU A 214 0.39 7.68 22.96
CA LEU A 214 1.11 8.96 22.95
C LEU A 214 0.40 10.01 23.82
N GLU A 215 -0.92 10.15 23.68
CA GLU A 215 -1.72 11.07 24.51
C GLU A 215 -1.60 10.75 26.00
N ASN A 216 -1.58 9.46 26.37
CA ASN A 216 -1.42 9.05 27.76
C ASN A 216 -0.03 9.38 28.33
N LEU A 217 1.02 9.34 27.50
CA LEU A 217 2.37 9.74 27.91
C LEU A 217 2.46 11.24 28.13
N ASP A 218 1.84 12.04 27.25
CA ASP A 218 1.80 13.50 27.37
C ASP A 218 0.99 13.96 28.58
N MET A 219 -0.08 13.25 28.94
CA MET A 219 -0.88 13.55 30.15
C MET A 219 -0.20 13.15 31.46
N ALA A 220 0.80 12.27 31.41
CA ALA A 220 1.52 11.78 32.59
C ALA A 220 2.85 12.51 32.86
N ALA A 221 3.28 13.39 31.94
CA ALA A 221 4.50 14.20 32.02
C ALA A 221 4.22 15.61 32.56
#